data_AF-A0AAG5CSF0-F1
#
_entry.id   AF-A0AAG5CSF0-F1
#
_cell.length_a   1.000
_cell.length_b   1.000
_cell.length_c   1.000
_cell.angle_alpha   90.00
_cell.angle_beta   90.00
_cell.angle_gamma   90.00
#
_symmetry.space_group_name_H-M   'P 1'
#
loop_
_entity.id
_entity.type
_entity.pdbx_description
1 polymer ?
#
loop_
_entity_poly.entity_id
_entity_poly.type
_entity_poly.pdbx_seq_one_letter_code
_entity_poly.pdbx_strand_id
1 'polypeptide(L)'
;MPSSVRQSLGKVSRLTVLLLAGLWCGEIDVLLVNAQKPIPRRDQNYPPPAIIATLAPLRDECVAETGVLRTAIKRFSDEDIFEDDRNLMCYMSCMFRKSNVTDANGELHLGRLMELVPVEFEDVLLRMGIRCTKPKGKDLCERAFWFHKCWKTADPVHYYLA
;
A
#
# COMPACT_ATOMS: atom_id res chain seq x y z
N MET A 1 38.08 -39.29 38.67
CA MET A 1 38.49 -40.16 37.55
C MET A 1 37.46 -41.27 37.41
N PRO A 2 37.17 -41.78 36.21
CA PRO A 2 37.52 -41.29 34.85
C PRO A 2 36.23 -41.18 33.97
N SER A 3 36.18 -40.78 32.70
CA SER A 3 37.06 -40.02 31.79
C SER A 3 36.27 -39.74 30.49
N SER A 4 36.49 -38.55 29.92
CA SER A 4 36.56 -38.16 28.49
C SER A 4 36.37 -39.26 27.42
N VAL A 5 35.68 -38.94 26.32
CA VAL A 5 36.31 -38.84 24.98
C VAL A 5 35.41 -38.01 24.05
N ARG A 6 35.97 -36.86 23.64
CA ARG A 6 35.58 -35.99 22.54
C ARG A 6 36.30 -36.48 21.28
N GLN A 7 35.59 -36.76 20.18
CA GLN A 7 36.16 -36.89 18.83
C GLN A 7 35.17 -36.21 17.86
N SER A 8 35.41 -34.95 17.49
CA SER A 8 36.18 -34.56 16.30
C SER A 8 35.51 -34.99 14.98
N LEU A 9 34.45 -34.28 14.57
CA LEU A 9 34.07 -34.23 13.15
C LEU A 9 35.20 -33.53 12.40
N GLY A 10 36.03 -34.34 11.76
CA GLY A 10 37.15 -33.92 10.95
C GLY A 10 36.70 -33.15 9.70
N LYS A 11 37.44 -32.07 9.46
CA LYS A 11 37.51 -31.24 8.25
C LYS A 11 37.26 -32.06 6.97
N VAL A 12 36.10 -31.89 6.34
CA VAL A 12 35.95 -32.23 4.92
C VAL A 12 36.62 -31.11 4.13
N SER A 13 37.79 -31.44 3.59
CA SER A 13 38.65 -30.56 2.79
C SER A 13 37.88 -29.99 1.59
N ARG A 14 38.02 -28.68 1.35
CA ARG A 14 37.45 -27.92 0.20
C ARG A 14 37.87 -28.46 -1.18
N LEU A 15 38.69 -29.50 -1.23
CA LEU A 15 39.22 -30.09 -2.45
C LEU A 15 38.37 -31.24 -3.04
N THR A 16 37.30 -31.67 -2.36
CA THR A 16 36.51 -32.85 -2.80
C THR A 16 35.23 -32.49 -3.56
N VAL A 17 34.87 -31.20 -3.69
CA VAL A 17 33.70 -30.76 -4.48
C VAL A 17 34.08 -30.44 -5.95
N LEU A 18 35.37 -30.46 -6.30
CA LEU A 18 35.88 -30.04 -7.61
C LEU A 18 36.05 -31.17 -8.65
N LEU A 19 35.60 -32.40 -8.38
CA LEU A 19 35.77 -33.54 -9.29
C LEU A 19 34.45 -34.15 -9.80
N LEU A 20 33.38 -33.36 -9.85
CA LEU A 20 32.21 -33.62 -10.70
C LEU A 20 31.86 -32.37 -11.52
N ALA A 21 32.89 -31.67 -11.99
CA ALA A 21 32.77 -30.63 -13.01
C ALA A 21 32.68 -31.31 -14.38
N GLY A 22 31.50 -31.29 -14.98
CA GLY A 22 31.34 -31.56 -16.42
C GLY A 22 30.24 -32.56 -16.75
N LEU A 23 28.99 -32.09 -16.74
CA LEU A 23 27.88 -32.39 -17.68
C LEU A 23 26.52 -32.09 -17.02
N TRP A 24 26.28 -30.84 -16.64
CA TRP A 24 24.93 -30.25 -16.58
C TRP A 24 25.09 -28.74 -16.71
N CYS A 25 25.33 -28.31 -17.95
CA CYS A 25 25.20 -26.92 -18.36
C CYS A 25 23.79 -26.81 -18.94
N GLY A 26 22.80 -26.45 -18.11
CA GLY A 26 21.40 -26.36 -18.52
C GLY A 26 20.44 -26.30 -17.34
N GLU A 27 20.13 -25.06 -16.95
CA GLU A 27 18.88 -24.65 -16.27
C GLU A 27 18.70 -25.01 -14.79
N ILE A 28 19.52 -24.39 -13.94
CA ILE A 28 19.01 -23.83 -12.69
C ILE A 28 18.80 -22.33 -12.94
N ASP A 29 17.94 -22.01 -13.90
CA ASP A 29 17.43 -20.65 -14.04
C ASP A 29 16.22 -20.50 -13.12
N VAL A 30 16.44 -19.71 -12.07
CA VAL A 30 15.47 -18.71 -11.58
C VAL A 30 14.10 -19.28 -11.18
N LEU A 31 14.02 -19.86 -9.99
CA LEU A 31 12.81 -19.76 -9.15
C LEU A 31 12.92 -18.56 -8.19
N LEU A 32 13.34 -17.41 -8.71
CA LEU A 32 12.89 -16.14 -8.14
C LEU A 32 11.52 -15.88 -8.74
N VAL A 33 10.46 -16.25 -8.03
CA VAL A 33 9.13 -15.71 -8.31
C VAL A 33 9.27 -14.19 -8.13
N ASN A 34 9.48 -13.47 -9.23
CA ASN A 34 9.29 -12.03 -9.27
C ASN A 34 7.81 -11.81 -8.92
N ALA A 35 7.53 -11.46 -7.66
CA ALA A 35 6.24 -10.91 -7.28
C ALA A 35 6.12 -9.54 -7.97
N GLN A 36 5.67 -9.54 -9.21
CA GLN A 36 5.39 -8.30 -9.94
C GLN A 36 4.31 -7.54 -9.15
N LYS A 37 4.61 -6.30 -8.75
CA LYS A 37 3.62 -5.45 -8.08
C LYS A 37 2.39 -5.31 -8.98
N PRO A 38 1.16 -5.38 -8.42
CA PRO A 38 -0.05 -5.13 -9.18
C PRO A 38 0.02 -3.75 -9.85
N ILE A 39 -0.36 -3.68 -11.13
CA ILE A 39 -0.41 -2.43 -11.87
C ILE A 39 -1.74 -1.74 -11.55
N PRO A 40 -1.75 -0.50 -11.04
CA PRO A 40 -2.99 0.24 -10.83
C PRO A 40 -3.74 0.44 -12.13
N ARG A 41 -5.06 0.23 -12.10
CA ARG A 41 -5.95 0.48 -13.23
C ARG A 41 -6.07 2.00 -13.41
N ARG A 42 -5.59 2.50 -14.54
CA ARG A 42 -5.63 3.91 -14.96
C ARG A 42 -6.04 3.96 -16.44
N ASP A 43 -7.31 3.74 -16.70
CA ASP A 43 -7.88 3.76 -18.05
C ASP A 43 -8.91 4.90 -18.19
N GLN A 44 -9.46 5.08 -19.39
CA GLN A 44 -10.40 6.16 -19.67
C GLN A 44 -11.69 6.13 -18.81
N ASN A 45 -12.00 4.99 -18.20
CA ASN A 45 -13.19 4.78 -17.37
C ASN A 45 -12.86 4.66 -15.87
N TYR A 46 -11.58 4.57 -15.49
CA TYR A 46 -11.18 4.34 -14.10
C TYR A 46 -9.85 5.02 -13.73
N PRO A 47 -9.80 5.81 -12.63
CA PRO A 47 -10.92 6.17 -11.77
C PRO A 47 -11.99 6.97 -12.53
N PRO A 48 -13.27 6.95 -12.12
CA PRO A 48 -14.33 7.61 -12.86
C PRO A 48 -14.02 9.10 -13.09
N PRO A 49 -13.92 9.58 -14.35
CA PRO A 49 -13.50 10.95 -14.62
C PRO A 49 -14.35 12.02 -13.94
N ALA A 50 -15.66 11.76 -13.82
CA ALA A 50 -16.59 12.64 -13.11
C ALA A 50 -16.21 12.82 -11.63
N ILE A 51 -15.83 11.73 -10.94
CA ILE A 51 -15.41 11.78 -9.54
C ILE A 51 -14.08 12.53 -9.41
N ILE A 52 -13.13 12.32 -10.32
CA ILE A 52 -11.85 13.07 -10.33
C ILE A 52 -12.12 14.57 -10.50
N ALA A 53 -13.04 14.95 -11.39
CA ALA A 53 -13.41 16.36 -11.59
C ALA A 53 -14.06 16.97 -10.34
N THR A 54 -14.94 16.23 -9.66
CA THR A 54 -15.55 16.67 -8.39
C THR A 54 -14.53 16.84 -7.27
N LEU A 55 -13.53 15.96 -7.18
CA LEU A 55 -12.51 16.01 -6.12
C LEU A 55 -11.39 17.02 -6.40
N ALA A 56 -11.20 17.45 -7.65
CA ALA A 56 -10.14 18.38 -8.04
C ALA A 56 -10.05 19.67 -7.20
N PRO A 57 -11.14 20.44 -6.98
CA PRO A 57 -11.07 21.64 -6.15
C PRO A 57 -10.72 21.31 -4.68
N LEU A 58 -11.23 20.20 -4.15
CA LEU A 58 -10.94 19.78 -2.78
C LEU A 58 -9.47 19.39 -2.61
N ARG A 59 -8.90 18.68 -3.60
CA ARG A 59 -7.47 18.39 -3.65
C ARG A 59 -6.67 19.68 -3.63
N ASP A 60 -7.04 20.66 -4.45
CA ASP A 60 -6.26 21.90 -4.58
C ASP A 60 -6.28 22.70 -3.25
N GLU A 61 -7.41 22.74 -2.56
CA GLU A 61 -7.51 23.28 -1.21
C GLU A 61 -6.65 22.51 -0.19
N CYS A 62 -6.71 21.17 -0.21
CA CYS A 62 -5.95 20.34 0.72
C CYS A 62 -4.44 20.36 0.45
N VAL A 63 -4.01 20.52 -0.80
CA VAL A 63 -2.61 20.77 -1.15
C VAL A 63 -2.14 22.09 -0.55
N ALA A 64 -2.93 23.14 -0.69
CA ALA A 64 -2.60 24.45 -0.11
C ALA A 64 -2.58 24.43 1.42
N GLU A 65 -3.53 23.74 2.05
CA GLU A 65 -3.65 23.65 3.51
C GLU A 65 -2.49 22.87 4.15
N THR A 66 -2.07 21.78 3.51
CA THR A 66 -1.12 20.83 4.12
C THR A 66 0.32 21.01 3.64
N GLY A 67 0.52 21.69 2.50
CA GLY A 67 1.82 21.79 1.86
C GLY A 67 2.36 20.46 1.31
N VAL A 68 1.51 19.46 1.11
CA VAL A 68 1.92 18.19 0.47
C VAL A 68 2.34 18.43 -0.98
N LEU A 69 3.39 17.74 -1.42
CA LEU A 69 3.79 17.77 -2.82
C LEU A 69 2.84 16.92 -3.66
N ARG A 70 2.40 17.43 -4.82
CA ARG A 70 1.57 16.67 -5.78
C ARG A 70 2.24 15.37 -6.23
N THR A 71 3.57 15.35 -6.28
CA THR A 71 4.34 14.14 -6.59
C THR A 71 4.24 13.08 -5.50
N ALA A 72 4.13 13.46 -4.22
CA ALA A 72 3.91 12.53 -3.11
C ALA A 72 2.51 11.90 -3.19
N ILE A 73 1.47 12.70 -3.49
CA ILE A 73 0.11 12.20 -3.74
C ILE A 73 0.13 11.17 -4.88
N LYS A 74 0.72 11.53 -6.03
CA LYS A 74 0.80 10.63 -7.19
C LYS A 74 1.57 9.35 -6.87
N ARG A 75 2.72 9.45 -6.20
CA ARG A 75 3.52 8.30 -5.80
C ARG A 75 2.71 7.36 -4.88
N PHE A 76 2.00 7.92 -3.90
CA PHE A 76 1.15 7.10 -3.03
C PHE A 76 -0.05 6.51 -3.79
N SER A 77 -0.59 7.20 -4.78
CA SER A 77 -1.69 6.70 -5.60
C SER A 77 -1.26 5.53 -6.49
N ASP A 78 -0.12 5.67 -7.18
CA ASP A 78 0.22 4.80 -8.32
C ASP A 78 1.39 3.84 -8.05
N GLU A 79 2.17 4.06 -7.00
CA GLU A 79 3.41 3.32 -6.77
C GLU A 79 3.39 2.66 -5.40
N ASP A 80 4.20 3.14 -4.46
CA ASP A 80 4.44 2.50 -3.17
C ASP A 80 3.73 3.19 -2.01
N ILE A 81 3.55 2.42 -0.92
CA ILE A 81 3.16 2.95 0.38
C ILE A 81 4.44 3.42 1.08
N PHE A 82 4.44 4.66 1.54
CA PHE A 82 5.53 5.26 2.32
C PHE A 82 4.93 6.07 3.46
N GLU A 83 5.67 6.18 4.57
CA GLU A 83 5.17 6.71 5.85
C GLU A 83 5.99 7.91 6.35
N ASP A 84 6.94 8.38 5.56
CA ASP A 84 7.87 9.47 5.90
C ASP A 84 7.37 10.86 5.53
N ASP A 85 6.16 10.97 4.96
CA ASP A 85 5.54 12.24 4.59
C ASP A 85 4.33 12.57 5.47
N ARG A 86 4.56 13.46 6.44
CA ARG A 86 3.51 13.93 7.36
C ARG A 86 2.43 14.76 6.65
N ASN A 87 2.81 15.55 5.64
CA ASN A 87 1.87 16.40 4.92
C ASN A 87 0.91 15.54 4.11
N LEU A 88 1.38 14.42 3.55
CA LEU A 88 0.53 13.44 2.87
C LEU A 88 -0.52 12.81 3.81
N MET A 89 -0.13 12.45 5.04
CA MET A 89 -1.08 11.94 6.04
C MET A 89 -2.19 12.95 6.35
N CYS A 90 -1.80 14.22 6.54
CA CYS A 90 -2.77 15.27 6.80
C CYS A 90 -3.58 15.66 5.56
N TYR A 91 -3.02 15.51 4.36
CA TYR A 91 -3.75 15.66 3.10
C TYR A 91 -4.91 14.66 3.01
N MET A 92 -4.67 13.39 3.35
CA MET A 92 -5.72 12.36 3.39
C MET A 92 -6.83 12.71 4.39
N SER A 93 -6.47 13.21 5.58
CA SER A 93 -7.45 13.68 6.57
C SER A 93 -8.24 14.89 6.07
N CYS A 94 -7.56 15.86 5.43
CA CYS A 94 -8.19 17.03 4.83
C CYS A 94 -9.20 16.61 3.76
N MET A 95 -8.88 15.65 2.89
CA MET A 95 -9.79 15.17 1.86
C MET A 95 -11.08 14.59 2.47
N PHE A 96 -10.99 13.79 3.53
CA PHE A 96 -12.21 13.32 4.22
C PHE A 96 -13.07 14.46 4.76
N ARG A 97 -12.44 15.46 5.38
CA ARG A 97 -13.16 16.63 5.90
C ARG A 97 -13.81 17.45 4.78
N LYS A 98 -13.08 17.72 3.71
CA LYS A 98 -13.55 18.53 2.57
C LYS A 98 -14.63 17.81 1.75
N SER A 99 -14.59 16.48 1.71
CA SER A 99 -15.65 15.65 1.14
C SER A 99 -16.85 15.46 2.08
N ASN A 100 -16.84 16.05 3.28
CA ASN A 100 -17.92 15.97 4.26
C ASN A 100 -18.27 14.54 4.71
N VAL A 101 -17.29 13.64 4.72
CA VAL A 101 -17.45 12.24 5.13
C VAL A 101 -16.95 11.96 6.54
N THR A 102 -16.70 13.00 7.33
CA THR A 102 -16.25 12.84 8.73
C THR A 102 -17.41 12.93 9.72
N ASP A 103 -17.25 12.33 10.90
CA ASP A 103 -18.12 12.53 12.06
C ASP A 103 -17.82 13.87 12.78
N ALA A 104 -18.49 14.10 13.91
CA ALA A 104 -18.33 15.32 14.72
C ALA A 104 -16.93 15.48 15.36
N ASN A 105 -16.16 14.39 15.46
CA ASN A 105 -14.79 14.40 15.97
C ASN A 105 -13.75 14.53 14.84
N GLY A 106 -14.19 14.58 13.58
CA GLY A 106 -13.32 14.61 12.41
C GLY A 106 -12.84 13.23 11.96
N GLU A 107 -13.33 12.14 12.56
CA GLU A 107 -13.01 10.78 12.11
C GLU A 107 -13.76 10.43 10.84
N LEU A 108 -13.18 9.61 9.98
CA LEU A 108 -13.88 9.09 8.80
C LEU A 108 -15.13 8.31 9.21
N HIS A 109 -16.29 8.75 8.73
CA HIS A 109 -17.55 8.06 8.87
C HIS A 109 -17.81 7.18 7.63
N LEU A 110 -17.45 5.90 7.71
CA LEU A 110 -17.53 4.97 6.57
C LEU A 110 -18.92 4.92 5.90
N GLY A 111 -20.01 5.05 6.66
CA GLY A 111 -21.36 5.10 6.08
C GLY A 111 -21.58 6.30 5.16
N ARG A 112 -21.03 7.48 5.49
CA ARG A 112 -21.16 8.68 4.66
C ARG A 112 -20.27 8.58 3.43
N LEU A 113 -19.11 7.93 3.55
CA LEU A 113 -18.26 7.62 2.42
C LEU A 113 -18.98 6.70 1.42
N MET A 114 -19.67 5.67 1.90
CA MET A 114 -20.46 4.77 1.05
C MET A 114 -21.57 5.52 0.30
N GLU A 115 -22.25 6.48 0.94
CA GLU A 115 -23.31 7.29 0.31
C GLU A 115 -22.82 8.15 -0.87
N LEU A 116 -21.52 8.46 -0.95
CA LEU A 116 -20.93 9.21 -2.07
C LEU A 116 -20.52 8.33 -3.26
N VAL A 117 -20.47 7.01 -3.07
CA VAL A 117 -20.01 6.10 -4.11
C VAL A 117 -21.18 5.68 -5.00
N PRO A 118 -21.08 5.85 -6.33
CA PRO A 118 -22.07 5.33 -7.27
C PRO A 118 -22.21 3.81 -7.12
N VAL A 119 -23.44 3.30 -7.29
CA VAL A 119 -23.81 1.89 -7.07
C VAL A 119 -22.89 0.92 -7.83
N GLU A 120 -22.51 1.28 -9.06
CA GLU A 120 -21.62 0.48 -9.91
C GLU A 120 -20.19 0.30 -9.36
N PHE A 121 -19.78 1.10 -8.37
CA PHE A 121 -18.48 1.03 -7.71
C PHE A 121 -18.56 0.55 -6.24
N GLU A 122 -19.75 0.25 -5.72
CA GLU A 122 -19.91 -0.24 -4.34
C GLU A 122 -19.08 -1.50 -4.07
N ASP A 123 -19.08 -2.47 -4.98
CA ASP A 123 -18.30 -3.71 -4.85
C ASP A 123 -16.79 -3.43 -4.77
N VAL A 124 -16.31 -2.42 -5.52
CA VAL A 124 -14.91 -1.99 -5.48
C VAL A 124 -14.59 -1.41 -4.11
N LEU A 125 -15.46 -0.53 -3.60
CA LEU A 125 -15.26 0.08 -2.27
C LEU A 125 -15.36 -0.97 -1.15
N LEU A 126 -16.29 -1.92 -1.23
CA LEU A 126 -16.42 -3.00 -0.26
C LEU A 126 -15.19 -3.90 -0.24
N ARG A 127 -14.63 -4.28 -1.41
CA ARG A 127 -13.37 -5.04 -1.46
C ARG A 127 -12.21 -4.29 -0.79
N MET A 128 -12.11 -2.98 -1.02
CA MET A 128 -11.11 -2.14 -0.36
C MET A 128 -11.36 -2.03 1.16
N GLY A 129 -12.61 -1.83 1.56
CA GLY A 129 -12.95 -1.32 2.89
C GLY A 129 -13.37 -2.35 3.93
N ILE A 130 -13.85 -3.54 3.54
CA ILE A 130 -14.52 -4.47 4.46
C ILE A 130 -13.64 -4.93 5.64
N ARG A 131 -12.32 -4.95 5.46
CA ARG A 131 -11.34 -5.27 6.53
C ARG A 131 -10.67 -4.05 7.16
N CYS A 132 -11.01 -2.85 6.70
CA CYS A 132 -10.37 -1.59 7.06
C CYS A 132 -11.29 -0.73 7.92
N THR A 133 -11.69 -1.22 9.10
CA THR A 133 -12.74 -0.60 9.94
C THR A 133 -12.24 -0.04 11.27
N LYS A 134 -10.97 -0.29 11.63
CA LYS A 134 -10.41 0.05 12.95
C LYS A 134 -9.11 0.82 12.80
N PRO A 135 -9.18 2.13 12.50
CA PRO A 135 -7.98 2.94 12.25
C PRO A 135 -7.04 2.96 13.44
N LYS A 136 -5.75 3.03 13.15
CA LYS A 136 -4.67 3.14 14.14
C LYS A 136 -3.87 4.40 13.87
N GLY A 137 -3.61 5.16 14.91
CA GLY A 137 -2.90 6.43 14.80
C GLY A 137 -3.17 7.33 16.01
N LYS A 138 -2.19 8.15 16.35
CA LYS A 138 -2.23 9.09 17.49
C LYS A 138 -3.14 10.28 17.21
N ASP A 139 -3.30 10.65 15.94
CA ASP A 139 -4.11 11.77 15.49
C ASP A 139 -4.91 11.45 14.22
N LEU A 140 -5.73 12.43 13.78
CA LEU A 140 -6.61 12.29 12.61
C LEU A 140 -5.82 12.03 11.32
N CYS A 141 -4.63 12.62 11.16
CA CYS A 141 -3.81 12.43 9.98
C CYS A 141 -3.25 10.99 9.93
N GLU A 142 -2.71 10.48 11.04
CA GLU A 142 -2.21 9.10 11.11
C GLU A 142 -3.35 8.09 10.90
N ARG A 143 -4.53 8.35 11.47
CA ARG A 143 -5.71 7.48 11.28
C ARG A 143 -6.24 7.53 9.84
N ALA A 144 -6.23 8.70 9.20
CA ALA A 144 -6.58 8.80 7.79
C ALA A 144 -5.59 8.03 6.91
N PHE A 145 -4.29 8.19 7.16
CA PHE A 145 -3.25 7.43 6.49
C PHE A 145 -3.44 5.92 6.65
N TRP A 146 -3.80 5.46 7.85
CA TRP A 146 -4.08 4.04 8.10
C TRP A 146 -5.17 3.49 7.18
N PHE A 147 -6.27 4.23 6.97
CA PHE A 147 -7.34 3.82 6.05
C PHE A 147 -6.81 3.67 4.62
N HIS A 148 -6.13 4.71 4.11
CA HIS A 148 -5.59 4.70 2.76
C HIS A 148 -4.56 3.60 2.53
N LYS A 149 -3.67 3.36 3.51
CA LYS A 149 -2.74 2.23 3.50
C LYS A 149 -3.49 0.90 3.46
N CYS A 150 -4.53 0.73 4.28
CA CYS A 150 -5.32 -0.49 4.33
C CYS A 150 -6.07 -0.74 3.01
N TRP A 151 -6.74 0.27 2.46
CA TRP A 151 -7.47 0.18 1.19
C TRP A 151 -6.54 -0.14 0.02
N LYS A 152 -5.38 0.55 -0.06
CA LYS A 152 -4.37 0.28 -1.09
C LYS A 152 -3.82 -1.14 -0.98
N THR A 153 -3.65 -1.66 0.24
CA THR A 153 -3.20 -3.04 0.45
C THR A 153 -4.28 -4.05 0.03
N ALA A 154 -5.55 -3.74 0.28
CA ALA A 154 -6.67 -4.63 -0.01
C ALA A 154 -7.00 -4.73 -1.52
N ASP A 155 -6.97 -3.62 -2.25
CA ASP A 155 -7.18 -3.59 -3.70
C ASP A 155 -6.23 -2.58 -4.37
N PRO A 156 -4.95 -2.93 -4.56
CA PRO A 156 -3.95 -2.02 -5.16
C PRO A 156 -4.24 -1.70 -6.63
N VAL A 157 -5.05 -2.51 -7.30
CA VAL A 157 -5.44 -2.30 -8.70
C VAL A 157 -6.43 -1.14 -8.79
N HIS A 158 -7.40 -1.08 -7.89
CA HIS A 158 -8.46 -0.07 -7.93
C HIS A 158 -8.22 1.13 -7.01
N TYR A 159 -7.33 1.02 -6.02
CA TYR A 159 -7.02 2.14 -5.15
C TYR A 159 -6.54 3.37 -5.94
N TYR A 160 -7.04 4.53 -5.53
CA TYR A 160 -6.67 5.83 -6.06
C TYR A 160 -6.73 6.89 -4.96
N LEU A 161 -5.72 7.76 -4.92
CA LEU A 161 -5.69 8.97 -4.13
C LEU A 161 -5.80 10.18 -5.06
N ALA A 162 -6.76 11.07 -4.79
CA ALA A 162 -7.21 12.13 -5.70
C ALA A 162 -6.32 13.37 -5.79
#